data_AF-A0A2V6VRV0-F1
#
_entry.id   AF-A0A2V6VRV0-F1
#
_cell.length_a   1.000
_cell.length_b   1.000
_cell.length_c   1.000
_cell.angle_alpha   90.00
_cell.angle_beta   90.00
_cell.angle_gamma   90.00
#
_symmetry.space_group_name_H-M   'P 1'
#
loop_
_entity.id
_entity.type
_entity.pdbx_description
1 polymer ?
#
loop_
_entity_poly.entity_id
_entity_poly.type
_entity_poly.pdbx_seq_one_letter_code
_entity_poly.pdbx_strand_id
1 'polypeptide(L)'
;MTRLVVGLAAAMATVCAMAGPARVAQAGEIHALVNDPANHPVEDAVVVAVPEGQTAAAPVRAGREAVDQVDKEFVPYVKPIVVGSQVNFPNKDNIRHHVYSFSPAKTFELPLYAGTPATP
;
A
#
# COMPACT_ATOMS: atom_id res chain seq x y z
N MET A 1 -3.96 -43.05 -72.94
CA MET A 1 -3.09 -43.50 -71.84
C MET A 1 -2.94 -42.32 -70.88
N THR A 2 -3.78 -42.22 -69.84
CA THR A 2 -3.42 -42.44 -68.42
C THR A 2 -2.28 -41.49 -67.98
N ARG A 3 -2.43 -40.52 -67.05
CA ARG A 3 -3.08 -40.58 -65.73
C ARG A 3 -3.42 -39.18 -65.18
N LEU A 4 -4.51 -39.18 -64.43
CA LEU A 4 -4.95 -38.24 -63.40
C LEU A 4 -3.95 -38.17 -62.23
N VAL A 5 -3.62 -36.98 -61.72
CA VAL A 5 -3.29 -36.77 -60.30
C VAL A 5 -3.90 -35.44 -59.85
N VAL A 6 -4.85 -35.57 -58.92
CA VAL A 6 -5.49 -34.50 -58.17
C VAL A 6 -4.54 -34.02 -57.07
N GLY A 7 -4.21 -32.74 -57.06
CA GLY A 7 -3.45 -32.09 -55.98
C GLY A 7 -4.37 -31.15 -55.21
N LEU A 8 -4.71 -31.53 -53.99
CA LEU A 8 -5.53 -30.80 -53.02
C LEU A 8 -4.89 -29.42 -52.74
N ALA A 9 -5.48 -28.34 -53.24
CA ALA A 9 -5.08 -26.98 -52.89
C ALA A 9 -5.54 -26.69 -51.45
N ALA A 10 -4.62 -26.84 -50.49
CA ALA A 10 -4.85 -26.38 -49.12
C ALA A 10 -4.95 -24.85 -49.14
N ALA A 11 -6.16 -24.32 -48.97
CA ALA A 11 -6.38 -22.90 -48.77
C ALA A 11 -5.79 -22.50 -47.40
N MET A 12 -4.58 -21.96 -47.42
CA MET A 12 -3.93 -21.39 -46.26
C MET A 12 -4.63 -20.07 -45.95
N ALA A 13 -5.65 -20.12 -45.08
CA ALA A 13 -6.31 -18.93 -44.56
C ALA A 13 -5.33 -18.20 -43.63
N THR A 14 -4.63 -17.21 -44.17
CA THR A 14 -3.80 -16.28 -43.39
C THR A 14 -4.73 -15.46 -42.49
N VAL A 15 -4.84 -15.87 -41.23
CA VAL A 15 -5.45 -15.05 -40.17
C VAL A 15 -4.47 -13.91 -39.89
N CYS A 16 -4.68 -12.75 -40.51
CA CYS A 16 -4.04 -11.51 -40.09
C CYS A 16 -4.52 -11.18 -38.68
N ALA A 17 -3.71 -11.47 -37.67
CA ALA A 17 -3.92 -10.99 -36.31
C ALA A 17 -3.83 -9.46 -36.34
N MET A 18 -4.98 -8.79 -36.26
CA MET A 18 -5.08 -7.34 -36.16
C MET A 18 -4.52 -6.94 -34.79
N ALA A 19 -3.22 -6.67 -34.73
CA ALA A 19 -2.58 -6.10 -33.54
C ALA A 19 -3.16 -4.70 -33.32
N GLY A 20 -4.06 -4.58 -32.34
CA GLY A 20 -4.61 -3.29 -31.91
C GLY A 20 -3.50 -2.35 -31.43
N PRO A 21 -3.72 -1.03 -31.46
CA PRO A 21 -2.71 -0.05 -31.08
C PRO A 21 -2.26 -0.30 -29.64
N ALA A 22 -0.95 -0.49 -29.45
CA ALA A 22 -0.35 -0.58 -28.13
C ALA A 22 -0.59 0.75 -27.40
N ARG A 23 -1.35 0.69 -26.30
CA ARG A 23 -1.48 1.85 -25.41
C ARG A 23 -0.12 2.09 -24.76
N VAL A 24 0.50 3.22 -25.11
CA VAL A 24 1.70 3.69 -24.41
C VAL A 24 1.27 4.12 -23.02
N ALA A 25 1.78 3.47 -21.98
CA ALA A 25 1.59 3.92 -20.61
C ALA A 25 2.37 5.23 -20.42
N GLN A 26 1.68 6.30 -20.03
CA GLN A 26 2.30 7.53 -19.55
C GLN A 26 2.55 7.39 -18.04
N ALA A 27 3.79 7.59 -17.62
CA ALA A 27 4.17 7.65 -16.22
C ALA A 27 4.66 9.06 -15.90
N GLY A 28 4.25 9.58 -14.74
CA GLY A 28 4.72 10.85 -14.18
C GLY A 28 5.29 10.63 -12.78
N GLU A 29 6.18 11.52 -12.36
CA GLU A 29 6.78 11.49 -11.02
C GLU A 29 6.12 12.54 -10.11
N ILE A 30 5.91 12.19 -8.84
CA ILE A 30 5.36 13.10 -7.82
C ILE A 30 6.45 13.37 -6.79
N HIS A 31 6.86 14.63 -6.67
CA HIS A 31 7.77 15.12 -5.62
C HIS A 31 6.98 15.96 -4.63
N ALA A 32 7.14 15.70 -3.33
CA ALA A 32 6.50 16.47 -2.27
C ALA A 32 7.54 16.95 -1.24
N LEU A 33 7.56 18.24 -0.97
CA LEU A 33 8.33 18.88 0.10
C LEU A 33 7.33 19.51 1.07
N VAL A 34 7.43 19.15 2.35
CA VAL A 34 6.55 19.68 3.39
C VAL A 34 7.39 20.55 4.30
N ASN A 35 7.24 21.87 4.17
CA ASN A 35 7.97 22.86 4.94
C ASN A 35 7.02 23.75 5.75
N ASP A 36 7.50 24.27 6.88
CA ASP A 36 6.82 25.28 7.67
C ASP A 36 6.84 26.68 6.97
N PRO A 37 6.18 27.72 7.52
CA PRO A 37 6.21 29.07 6.95
C PRO A 37 7.59 29.73 6.92
N ALA A 38 8.56 29.24 7.70
CA ALA A 38 9.95 29.70 7.72
C ALA A 38 10.86 28.87 6.78
N ASN A 39 10.28 27.94 6.00
CA ASN A 39 10.94 27.05 5.05
C ASN A 39 11.81 25.95 5.69
N HIS A 40 11.54 25.54 6.92
CA HIS A 40 12.14 24.36 7.53
C HIS A 40 11.33 23.10 7.19
N PRO A 41 11.98 21.94 6.95
CA PRO A 41 11.27 20.68 6.78
C PRO A 41 10.41 20.34 8.00
N VAL A 42 9.19 19.89 7.75
CA VAL A 42 8.31 19.38 8.80
C VAL A 42 8.68 17.92 9.09
N GLU A 43 9.13 17.65 10.31
CA GLU A 43 9.44 16.29 10.77
C GLU A 43 8.19 15.40 10.76
N ASP A 44 8.38 14.13 10.42
CA ASP A 44 7.34 13.10 10.40
C ASP A 44 6.10 13.41 9.54
N ALA A 45 6.24 14.31 8.55
CA ALA A 45 5.16 14.63 7.63
C ALA A 45 4.72 13.40 6.81
N VAL A 46 3.41 13.15 6.78
CA VAL A 46 2.81 12.08 5.97
C VAL A 46 2.14 12.70 4.74
N VAL A 47 2.61 12.32 3.55
CA VAL A 47 2.02 12.74 2.27
C VAL A 47 1.28 11.57 1.64
N VAL A 48 0.03 11.80 1.22
CA VAL A 48 -0.79 10.81 0.52
C VAL A 48 -1.17 11.37 -0.85
N ALA A 49 -0.77 10.67 -1.90
CA ALA A 49 -1.19 10.99 -3.26
C ALA A 49 -2.54 10.32 -3.56
N VAL A 50 -3.53 11.14 -3.96
CA VAL A 50 -4.86 10.70 -4.33
C VAL A 50 -5.09 11.02 -5.80
N PRO A 51 -5.51 10.07 -6.65
CA PRO A 51 -5.80 10.36 -8.04
C PRO A 51 -6.88 11.44 -8.18
N GLU A 52 -6.74 12.30 -9.18
CA GLU A 52 -7.72 13.34 -9.45
C GLU A 52 -9.13 12.75 -9.68
N GLY A 53 -10.14 13.37 -9.08
CA GLY A 53 -11.53 12.89 -9.12
C GLY A 53 -11.83 11.72 -8.17
N GLN A 54 -10.85 11.23 -7.42
CA GLN A 54 -11.06 10.25 -6.34
C GLN A 54 -11.01 10.93 -4.97
N THR A 55 -11.75 10.38 -4.02
CA THR A 55 -11.77 10.86 -2.62
C THR A 55 -10.77 10.12 -1.73
N ALA A 56 -10.13 9.06 -2.25
CA ALA A 56 -9.17 8.25 -1.53
C ALA A 56 -8.08 7.74 -2.48
N ALA A 57 -6.89 7.50 -1.91
CA ALA A 57 -5.81 6.84 -2.64
C ALA A 57 -6.24 5.46 -3.14
N ALA A 58 -5.53 4.96 -4.15
CA ALA A 58 -5.79 3.63 -4.69
C ALA A 58 -5.80 2.58 -3.57
N PRO A 59 -6.65 1.53 -3.66
CA PRO A 59 -6.77 0.54 -2.59
C PRO A 59 -5.43 -0.13 -2.30
N VAL A 60 -4.88 0.13 -1.12
CA VAL A 60 -3.73 -0.61 -0.60
C VAL A 60 -4.27 -1.79 0.20
N ARG A 61 -3.63 -2.96 0.05
CA ARG A 61 -4.04 -4.15 0.80
C ARG A 61 -3.73 -3.97 2.29
N ALA A 62 -4.75 -4.11 3.12
CA ALA A 62 -4.59 -4.13 4.57
C ALA A 62 -3.59 -5.22 5.02
N GLY A 63 -2.78 -4.87 6.01
CA GLY A 63 -1.64 -5.67 6.46
C GLY A 63 -1.62 -5.97 7.96
N ARG A 64 -0.52 -6.57 8.40
CA ARG A 64 -0.14 -6.66 9.81
C ARG A 64 1.00 -5.68 10.04
N GLU A 65 0.78 -4.77 10.97
CA GLU A 65 1.70 -3.69 11.30
C GLU A 65 2.12 -3.80 12.77
N ALA A 66 3.30 -3.27 13.08
CA ALA A 66 3.75 -3.10 14.45
C ALA A 66 4.15 -1.64 14.71
N VAL A 67 3.91 -1.18 15.94
CA VAL A 67 4.45 0.04 16.54
C VAL A 67 4.99 -0.35 17.91
N ASP A 68 6.30 -0.47 18.03
CA ASP A 68 6.98 -0.95 19.24
C ASP A 68 7.01 0.13 20.33
N GLN A 69 7.34 -0.26 21.56
CA GLN A 69 7.68 0.64 22.65
C GLN A 69 9.11 0.34 23.09
N VAL A 70 10.00 1.29 22.80
CA VAL A 70 11.44 1.21 23.09
C VAL A 70 11.86 2.51 23.72
N ASP A 71 12.60 2.43 24.82
CA ASP A 71 13.07 3.59 25.59
C ASP A 71 11.93 4.55 26.00
N LYS A 72 10.73 4.00 26.23
CA LYS A 72 9.49 4.72 26.58
C LYS A 72 8.89 5.56 25.44
N GLU A 73 9.27 5.27 24.19
CA GLU A 73 8.74 5.92 22.99
C GLU A 73 8.11 4.90 22.05
N PHE A 74 7.17 5.34 21.22
CA PHE A 74 6.66 4.53 20.12
C PHE A 74 7.65 4.51 18.96
N VAL A 75 7.94 3.32 18.42
CA VAL A 75 8.88 3.15 17.30
C VAL A 75 8.23 2.33 16.17
N PRO A 76 8.08 2.90 14.96
CA PRO A 76 8.40 4.29 14.61
C PRO A 76 7.45 5.30 15.29
N TYR A 77 7.91 6.53 15.45
CA TYR A 77 7.15 7.61 16.09
C TYR A 77 5.87 7.96 15.32
N VAL A 78 5.95 8.00 13.98
CA VAL A 78 4.79 8.13 13.08
C VAL A 78 4.74 6.95 12.13
N LYS A 79 3.56 6.34 12.04
CA LYS A 79 3.28 5.24 11.11
C LYS A 79 1.94 5.42 10.40
N PRO A 80 1.93 5.62 9.07
CA PRO A 80 0.69 5.56 8.29
C PRO A 80 0.13 4.13 8.29
N ILE A 81 -1.14 3.98 8.64
CA ILE A 81 -1.82 2.67 8.68
C ILE A 81 -2.98 2.66 7.70
N VAL A 82 -3.02 1.66 6.82
CA VAL A 82 -4.14 1.42 5.92
C VAL A 82 -5.33 0.93 6.72
N VAL A 83 -6.51 1.52 6.47
CA VAL A 83 -7.77 1.12 7.12
C VAL A 83 -8.00 -0.38 6.96
N GLY A 84 -8.35 -1.05 8.06
CA GLY A 84 -8.55 -2.51 8.12
C GLY A 84 -7.28 -3.31 8.45
N SER A 85 -6.11 -2.67 8.57
CA SER A 85 -4.90 -3.35 9.02
C SER A 85 -4.96 -3.71 10.51
N GLN A 86 -4.29 -4.79 10.88
CA GLN A 86 -4.07 -5.16 12.29
C GLN A 86 -2.79 -4.51 12.77
N VAL A 87 -2.83 -3.83 13.92
CA VAL A 87 -1.66 -3.18 14.51
C VAL A 87 -1.35 -3.82 15.85
N ASN A 88 -0.12 -4.30 16.01
CA ASN A 88 0.41 -4.78 17.27
C ASN A 88 1.25 -3.69 17.94
N PHE A 89 1.22 -3.64 19.26
CA PHE A 89 2.04 -2.74 20.07
C PHE A 89 2.98 -3.53 20.97
N PRO A 90 4.09 -4.11 20.46
CA PRO A 90 5.07 -4.74 21.32
C PRO A 90 5.61 -3.76 22.37
N ASN A 91 5.98 -4.30 23.53
CA ASN A 91 6.70 -3.57 24.56
C ASN A 91 8.06 -4.24 24.78
N LYS A 92 9.13 -3.57 24.35
CA LYS A 92 10.52 -3.98 24.54
C LYS A 92 11.22 -3.27 25.69
N ASP A 93 10.50 -2.43 26.42
CA ASP A 93 11.00 -1.87 27.68
C ASP A 93 10.93 -2.88 28.81
N ASN A 94 11.68 -2.61 29.87
CA ASN A 94 11.65 -3.37 31.12
C ASN A 94 10.55 -2.90 32.10
N ILE A 95 9.68 -1.99 31.66
CA ILE A 95 8.51 -1.50 32.40
C ILE A 95 7.22 -1.90 31.68
N ARG A 96 6.10 -1.84 32.39
CA ARG A 96 4.79 -2.06 31.76
C ARG A 96 4.25 -0.77 31.16
N HIS A 97 3.60 -0.89 30.02
CA HIS A 97 2.97 0.24 29.33
C HIS A 97 1.46 0.05 29.19
N HIS A 98 0.77 1.18 29.06
CA HIS A 98 -0.67 1.24 28.79
C HIS A 98 -0.85 2.05 27.51
N VAL A 99 -1.39 1.42 26.46
CA VAL A 99 -1.61 2.05 25.15
C VAL A 99 -3.11 2.23 24.90
N TYR A 100 -3.51 3.41 24.45
CA TYR A 100 -4.92 3.73 24.19
C TYR A 100 -5.06 4.71 23.03
N SER A 101 -6.25 4.74 22.44
CA SER A 101 -6.67 5.75 21.47
C SER A 101 -8.08 6.20 21.79
N PHE A 102 -8.30 7.51 21.79
CA PHE A 102 -9.61 8.15 21.84
C PHE A 102 -10.01 8.78 20.49
N SER A 103 -9.22 8.54 19.44
CA SER A 103 -9.47 9.13 18.13
C SER A 103 -10.72 8.53 17.47
N PRO A 104 -11.44 9.30 16.64
CA PRO A 104 -12.57 8.79 15.85
C PRO A 104 -12.19 7.66 14.89
N ALA A 105 -10.91 7.56 14.50
CA ALA A 105 -10.43 6.52 13.58
C ALA A 105 -10.60 5.12 14.18
N LYS A 106 -10.22 4.93 15.45
CA LYS A 106 -10.48 3.72 16.25
C LYS A 106 -10.23 4.02 17.72
N THR A 107 -11.25 3.82 18.56
CA THR A 107 -11.09 3.83 20.02
C THR A 107 -10.66 2.46 20.52
N PHE A 108 -9.68 2.40 21.43
CA PHE A 108 -9.25 1.15 22.07
C PHE A 108 -8.44 1.42 23.34
N GLU A 109 -8.28 0.39 24.16
CA GLU A 109 -7.47 0.38 25.38
C GLU A 109 -6.75 -0.96 25.52
N LEU A 110 -5.43 -0.92 25.73
CA LEU A 110 -4.57 -2.08 26.01
C LEU A 110 -3.98 -1.91 27.42
N PRO A 111 -4.61 -2.48 28.46
CA PRO A 111 -4.24 -2.23 29.84
C PRO A 111 -2.86 -2.81 30.18
N LEU A 112 -2.15 -2.08 31.05
CA LEU A 112 -0.82 -2.32 31.62
C LEU A 112 -0.19 -3.71 31.33
N TYR A 113 0.66 -3.81 30.30
CA TYR A 113 1.28 -5.07 29.85
C TYR A 113 2.80 -4.99 29.65
N ALA A 114 3.44 -6.15 29.69
CA ALA A 114 4.84 -6.38 29.28
C ALA A 114 4.86 -7.31 28.07
N GLY A 115 5.84 -7.16 27.17
CA GLY A 115 5.92 -7.94 25.93
C GLY A 115 4.83 -7.55 24.92
N THR A 116 4.23 -8.52 24.24
CA THR A 116 3.20 -8.24 23.20
C THR A 116 1.79 -8.46 23.75
N PRO A 117 0.89 -7.47 23.70
CA PRO A 117 -0.48 -7.58 24.20
C PRO A 117 -1.38 -8.35 23.22
N ALA A 118 -2.61 -8.63 23.64
CA ALA A 118 -3.66 -9.08 22.74
C ALA A 118 -3.99 -8.02 21.67
N THR A 119 -4.47 -8.45 20.50
CA THR A 119 -4.83 -7.55 19.41
C THR A 119 -6.08 -6.72 19.77
N PRO A 120 -6.04 -5.38 19.70
CA PRO A 120 -7.20 -4.50 19.91
C PRO A 120 -8.13 -4.40 18.68
#